data_AF-A0A967HUK0-F1
#
_entry.id   AF-A0A967HUK0-F1
#
_cell.length_a   1.000
_cell.length_b   1.000
_cell.length_c   1.000
_cell.angle_alpha   90.00
_cell.angle_beta   90.00
_cell.angle_gamma   90.00
#
_symmetry.space_group_name_H-M   'P 1'
#
loop_
_entity.id
_entity.type
_entity.pdbx_description
1 polymer ?
#
loop_
_entity_poly.entity_id
_entity_poly.type
_entity_poly.pdbx_seq_one_letter_code
_entity_poly.pdbx_strand_id
1 'polypeptide(L)'
;MELERFYLDLFEMLSTTCKKIAAGQYEKTDADRLFEFAKKGRYPSLLAELAESFGMMLVKVEAREFERSQMIEELEKVKAKLEDYSQGLEKHIEECCPEE
;
A
#
# COMPACT_ATOMS: atom_id res chain seq x y z
N MET A 1 31.10 -10.40 -22.37
CA MET A 1 29.86 -11.01 -22.92
C MET A 1 29.01 -11.75 -21.89
N GLU A 2 29.44 -12.82 -21.21
CA GLU A 2 28.56 -13.52 -20.24
C GLU A 2 28.24 -12.70 -18.99
N LEU A 3 29.25 -12.00 -18.43
CA LEU A 3 29.05 -11.14 -17.26
C LEU A 3 28.12 -9.96 -17.57
N GLU A 4 28.30 -9.30 -18.71
CA GLU A 4 27.43 -8.17 -19.12
C GLU A 4 25.97 -8.62 -19.31
N ARG A 5 25.75 -9.79 -19.91
CA ARG A 5 24.40 -10.37 -20.04
C ARG A 5 23.79 -10.65 -18.67
N PHE A 6 24.53 -11.28 -17.76
CA PHE A 6 24.07 -11.51 -16.40
C PHE A 6 23.66 -10.22 -15.67
N TYR A 7 24.44 -9.14 -15.80
CA TYR A 7 24.08 -7.85 -15.21
C TYR A 7 22.82 -7.25 -15.86
N LEU A 8 22.70 -7.30 -17.19
CA LEU A 8 21.51 -6.84 -17.90
C LEU A 8 20.26 -7.60 -17.46
N ASP A 9 20.35 -8.93 -17.32
CA ASP A 9 19.24 -9.76 -16.85
C ASP A 9 18.81 -9.36 -15.42
N LEU A 10 19.78 -9.10 -14.53
CA LEU A 10 19.49 -8.60 -13.17
C LEU A 10 18.78 -7.25 -13.18
N PHE A 11 19.24 -6.31 -13.99
CA PHE A 11 18.61 -5.00 -14.12
C PHE A 11 17.22 -5.09 -14.74
N GLU A 12 17.01 -5.97 -15.71
CA GLU A 12 15.71 -6.21 -16.32
C GLU A 12 14.71 -6.80 -15.32
N MET A 13 15.16 -7.74 -14.49
CA MET A 13 14.35 -8.31 -13.41
C MET A 13 13.98 -7.25 -12.35
N LEU A 14 14.95 -6.42 -11.92
CA LEU A 14 14.68 -5.33 -10.99
C LEU A 14 13.71 -4.30 -11.60
N SER A 15 13.95 -3.88 -12.84
CA SER A 15 13.11 -2.92 -13.58
C SER A 15 11.67 -3.42 -13.72
N THR A 16 11.48 -4.68 -14.10
CA THR A 16 10.16 -5.30 -14.21
C THR A 16 9.43 -5.33 -12.87
N THR A 17 10.14 -5.68 -11.80
CA THR A 17 9.60 -5.69 -10.43
C THR A 17 9.17 -4.28 -10.00
N CYS A 18 10.02 -3.27 -10.22
CA CYS A 18 9.70 -1.87 -9.90
C CYS A 18 8.52 -1.32 -10.72
N LYS A 19 8.38 -1.70 -11.99
CA LYS A 19 7.24 -1.29 -12.84
C LYS A 19 5.91 -1.80 -12.30
N LYS A 20 5.85 -3.07 -11.88
CA LYS A 20 4.65 -3.65 -11.26
C LYS A 20 4.28 -2.92 -9.97
N ILE A 21 5.29 -2.65 -9.12
CA ILE A 21 5.09 -1.91 -7.87
C ILE A 21 4.56 -0.49 -8.14
N ALA A 22 5.18 0.23 -9.07
CA ALA A 22 4.75 1.58 -9.43
C ALA A 22 3.33 1.63 -10.03
N ALA A 23 2.91 0.58 -10.72
CA ALA A 23 1.55 0.46 -11.25
C ALA A 23 0.51 0.06 -10.18
N GLY A 24 0.93 -0.26 -8.95
CA GLY A 24 0.07 -0.83 -7.91
C GLY A 24 -0.42 -2.25 -8.23
N GLN A 25 0.21 -2.92 -9.20
CA GLN A 25 -0.18 -4.25 -9.70
C GLN A 25 0.95 -5.25 -9.41
N TYR A 26 1.34 -5.36 -8.15
CA TYR A 26 2.38 -6.27 -7.71
C TYR A 26 1.81 -7.29 -6.72
N GLU A 27 2.46 -8.44 -6.69
CA GLU A 27 2.17 -9.48 -5.72
C GLU A 27 3.20 -9.47 -4.61
N LYS A 28 2.91 -10.19 -3.52
CA LYS A 28 3.88 -10.44 -2.45
C LYS A 28 5.22 -10.99 -2.99
N THR A 29 5.16 -11.83 -4.03
CA THR A 29 6.35 -12.42 -4.67
C THR A 29 7.24 -11.37 -5.35
N ASP A 30 6.66 -10.29 -5.88
CA ASP A 30 7.41 -9.17 -6.46
C ASP A 30 8.10 -8.35 -5.36
N ALA A 31 7.42 -8.11 -4.24
CA ALA A 31 8.01 -7.47 -3.06
C ALA A 31 9.16 -8.31 -2.47
N ASP A 32 8.95 -9.61 -2.28
CA ASP A 32 9.97 -10.54 -1.80
C ASP A 32 11.20 -10.54 -2.71
N ARG A 33 11.00 -10.51 -4.04
CA ARG A 33 12.09 -10.41 -5.01
C ARG A 33 12.86 -9.10 -4.89
N LEU A 34 12.17 -7.98 -4.70
CA LEU A 34 12.82 -6.68 -4.50
C LEU A 34 13.71 -6.69 -3.25
N PHE A 35 13.22 -7.23 -2.13
CA PHE A 35 14.01 -7.35 -0.90
C PHE A 35 15.15 -8.36 -1.01
N GLU A 36 15.00 -9.40 -1.82
CA GLU A 36 16.10 -10.31 -2.14
C GLU A 36 17.23 -9.57 -2.86
N PHE A 37 16.92 -8.77 -3.89
CA PHE A 37 17.93 -7.98 -4.60
C PHE A 37 18.65 -6.97 -3.71
N ALA A 38 18.01 -6.48 -2.65
CA ALA A 38 18.62 -5.55 -1.69
C ALA A 38 19.68 -6.19 -0.77
N LYS A 39 19.85 -7.52 -0.79
CA LYS A 39 20.82 -8.21 0.07
C LYS A 39 22.26 -7.89 -0.32
N LYS A 40 22.99 -7.26 0.60
CA LYS A 40 24.41 -6.92 0.46
C LYS A 40 25.28 -8.17 0.31
N GLY A 41 26.31 -8.08 -0.53
CA GLY A 41 27.28 -9.16 -0.76
C GLY A 41 26.79 -10.30 -1.67
N ARG A 42 25.51 -10.31 -2.07
CA ARG A 42 24.94 -11.32 -2.99
C ARG A 42 24.81 -10.80 -4.42
N TYR A 43 24.52 -9.51 -4.57
CA TYR A 43 24.32 -8.85 -5.85
C TYR A 43 25.35 -7.72 -6.05
N PRO A 44 25.57 -7.27 -7.29
CA PRO A 44 26.39 -6.09 -7.55
C PRO A 44 25.91 -4.90 -6.71
N SER A 45 26.84 -4.15 -6.12
CA SER A 45 26.54 -3.11 -5.12
C SER A 45 25.49 -2.11 -5.62
N LEU A 46 25.64 -1.61 -6.84
CA LEU A 46 24.70 -0.67 -7.45
C LEU A 46 23.28 -1.25 -7.56
N LEU A 47 23.13 -2.53 -7.93
CA LEU A 47 21.83 -3.19 -8.00
C LEU A 47 21.20 -3.31 -6.61
N ALA A 48 22.00 -3.71 -5.62
CA ALA A 48 21.54 -3.88 -4.25
C ALA A 48 21.12 -2.54 -3.62
N GLU A 49 21.88 -1.48 -3.83
CA GLU A 49 21.57 -0.12 -3.34
C GLU A 49 20.30 0.44 -3.99
N LEU A 50 20.11 0.20 -5.30
CA LEU A 50 18.88 0.57 -5.99
C LEU A 50 17.69 -0.22 -5.43
N ALA A 51 17.82 -1.55 -5.32
CA ALA A 51 16.78 -2.41 -4.77
C ALA A 51 16.42 -2.03 -3.32
N GLU A 52 17.40 -1.68 -2.49
CA GLU A 52 17.19 -1.17 -1.13
C GLU A 52 16.38 0.14 -1.13
N SER A 53 16.76 1.09 -2.00
CA SER A 53 16.08 2.37 -2.14
C SER A 53 14.61 2.20 -2.56
N PHE A 54 14.35 1.35 -3.56
CA PHE A 54 12.99 1.03 -3.99
C PHE A 54 12.23 0.22 -2.93
N GLY A 55 12.88 -0.71 -2.23
CA GLY A 55 12.27 -1.48 -1.15
C GLY A 55 11.80 -0.58 -0.02
N MET A 56 12.59 0.42 0.35
CA MET A 56 12.19 1.43 1.34
C MET A 56 11.02 2.29 0.85
N MET A 57 10.96 2.60 -0.45
CA MET A 57 9.82 3.30 -1.04
C MET A 57 8.54 2.45 -0.96
N LEU A 58 8.63 1.15 -1.27
CA LEU A 58 7.51 0.22 -1.15
C LEU A 58 6.98 0.16 0.28
N VAL A 59 7.85 0.01 1.29
CA VAL A 59 7.45 0.02 2.71
C VAL A 59 6.67 1.29 3.07
N LYS A 60 7.11 2.45 2.58
CA LYS A 60 6.40 3.72 2.82
C LYS A 60 5.03 3.78 2.12
N VAL A 61 4.89 3.17 0.95
CA VAL A 61 3.60 3.08 0.26
C VAL A 61 2.65 2.19 1.06
N GLU A 62 3.09 1.00 1.44
CA GLU A 62 2.30 0.05 2.25
C GLU A 62 1.84 0.66 3.57
N ALA A 63 2.72 1.38 4.27
CA ALA A 63 2.37 2.07 5.51
C ALA A 63 1.26 3.12 5.28
N ARG A 64 1.36 3.90 4.19
CA ARG A 64 0.34 4.90 3.85
C ARG A 64 -0.99 4.27 3.46
N GLU A 65 -0.98 3.16 2.73
CA GLU A 65 -2.20 2.43 2.36
C GLU A 65 -2.88 1.82 3.60
N PHE A 66 -2.08 1.31 4.53
CA PHE A 66 -2.59 0.82 5.81
C PHE A 66 -3.23 1.96 6.64
N GLU A 67 -2.53 3.08 6.82
CA GLU A 67 -3.05 4.26 7.52
C GLU A 67 -4.35 4.79 6.88
N ARG A 68 -4.40 4.85 5.54
CA ARG A 68 -5.62 5.25 4.80
C ARG A 68 -6.77 4.30 5.05
N SER A 69 -6.51 3.01 5.02
CA SER A 69 -7.54 1.98 5.25
C SER A 69 -8.12 2.11 6.67
N GLN A 70 -7.27 2.35 7.67
CA GLN A 70 -7.70 2.61 9.04
C GLN A 70 -8.56 3.89 9.15
N MET A 71 -8.14 4.98 8.48
CA MET A 71 -8.90 6.23 8.48
C MET A 71 -10.28 6.07 7.84
N ILE A 72 -10.39 5.31 6.74
CA ILE A 72 -11.68 5.02 6.11
C ILE A 72 -12.58 4.23 7.07
N GLU A 73 -12.05 3.20 7.73
CA GLU A 73 -12.80 2.41 8.71
C GLU A 73 -13.31 3.27 9.89
N GLU A 74 -12.49 4.21 10.37
CA GLU A 74 -12.90 5.16 11.40
C GLU A 74 -14.01 6.11 10.91
N LEU A 75 -13.87 6.65 9.69
CA LEU A 75 -14.87 7.53 9.10
C LEU A 75 -16.22 6.80 8.92
N GLU A 76 -16.22 5.55 8.49
CA GLU A 76 -17.42 4.74 8.36
C GLU A 76 -18.10 4.50 9.72
N LYS A 77 -17.32 4.20 10.77
CA LYS A 77 -17.84 4.05 12.13
C LYS A 77 -18.47 5.34 12.66
N VAL A 78 -17.83 6.49 12.44
CA VAL A 78 -18.36 7.79 12.87
C VAL A 78 -19.64 8.12 12.11
N LYS A 79 -19.67 7.88 10.80
CA LYS A 79 -20.85 8.08 9.96
C LYS A 79 -22.03 7.26 10.45
N ALA A 80 -21.84 5.96 10.71
CA ALA A 80 -22.90 5.09 11.21
C ALA A 80 -23.49 5.58 12.54
N LYS A 81 -22.62 5.98 13.50
CA LYS A 81 -23.08 6.56 14.76
C LYS A 81 -23.89 7.84 14.56
N LEU A 82 -23.46 8.71 13.65
CA LEU A 82 -24.15 9.97 13.37
C LEU A 82 -25.53 9.72 12.76
N GLU A 83 -25.64 8.76 11.84
CA GLU A 83 -26.91 8.33 11.25
C GLU A 83 -27.86 7.76 12.32
N ASP A 84 -27.35 6.90 13.21
CA ASP A 84 -28.11 6.35 14.35
C ASP A 84 -28.65 7.47 15.27
N TYR A 85 -27.80 8.45 15.60
CA TYR A 85 -28.22 9.60 16.42
C TYR A 85 -29.27 10.45 15.71
N SER A 86 -29.09 10.73 14.42
CA SER A 86 -30.05 11.53 13.63
C SER A 86 -31.42 10.85 13.59
N GLN A 87 -31.46 9.55 13.29
CA GLN A 87 -32.70 8.77 13.27
C GLN A 87 -33.36 8.69 14.64
N GLY A 88 -32.57 8.57 15.71
CA GLY A 88 -33.08 8.59 17.08
C GLY A 88 -33.71 9.93 17.46
N LEU A 89 -33.09 11.04 17.03
CA LEU A 89 -33.63 12.39 17.23
C LEU A 89 -34.93 12.62 16.44
N GLU A 90 -34.97 12.21 15.17
CA GLU A 90 -36.17 12.30 14.34
C GLU A 90 -37.36 11.58 15.00
N LYS A 91 -37.17 10.33 15.45
CA LYS A 91 -38.20 9.59 16.18
C LYS A 91 -38.67 10.29 17.45
N HIS A 92 -37.73 10.80 18.25
CA HIS A 92 -38.10 11.54 19.47
C HIS A 92 -38.90 12.81 19.18
N ILE A 93 -38.60 13.51 18.08
CA ILE A 93 -39.36 14.69 17.66
C ILE A 93 -40.78 14.30 17.23
N GLU A 94 -40.93 13.24 16.43
CA GLU A 94 -42.24 12.70 16.02
C GLU A 94 -43.08 12.27 17.24
N GLU A 95 -42.47 11.66 18.26
CA GLU A 95 -43.14 11.25 19.50
C GLU A 95 -43.56 12.44 20.38
N CYS A 96 -42.77 13.51 20.44
CA CYS A 96 -43.05 14.67 21.30
C CYS A 96 -43.96 15.72 20.64
N CYS A 97 -43.98 15.80 19.31
CA CYS A 97 -44.80 16.73 18.53
C CYS A 97 -45.37 15.99 17.31
N PRO A 98 -46.41 15.14 17.48
CA PRO A 98 -47.06 14.52 16.33
C PRO A 98 -47.63 15.63 15.44
N GLU A 99 -47.31 15.60 14.14
CA GLU A 99 -47.98 16.47 13.17
C GLU A 99 -49.50 16.19 13.23
N GLU A 100 -50.31 17.25 13.39
CA GLU A 100 -51.78 17.17 13.47
C GLU A 100 -52.42 16.52 12.23
#